data_AF-A0A2H9MY29-F1
#
_entry.id   AF-A0A2H9MY29-F1
#
_cell.length_a   1.000
_cell.length_b   1.000
_cell.length_c   1.000
_cell.angle_alpha   90.00
_cell.angle_beta   90.00
_cell.angle_gamma   90.00
#
_symmetry.space_group_name_H-M   'P 1'
#
loop_
_entity.id
_entity.type
_entity.pdbx_description
1 polymer ?
#
loop_
_entity_poly.entity_id
_entity_poly.type
_entity_poly.pdbx_seq_one_letter_code
_entity_poly.pdbx_strand_id
1 'polypeptide(L)'
;LATDEVLDAATDGGIDGFEIPKKIFDSVQKNIKIGGKFLFVTTSLSNYQKLMDYAQKLCLEPRILAKKKLFFEELILVEAIRYK
;
A
#
# COMPACT_ATOMS: atom_id res chain seq x y z
N LEU A 1 9.18 -2.73 3.26
CA LEU A 1 10.06 -3.56 2.42
C LEU A 1 9.57 -5.00 2.47
N ALA A 2 9.90 -5.79 1.45
CA ALA A 2 9.65 -7.22 1.51
C ALA A 2 10.70 -7.88 2.38
N THR A 3 10.27 -8.54 3.45
CA THR A 3 11.13 -9.20 4.43
C THR A 3 10.49 -10.48 4.91
N ASP A 4 11.28 -11.51 5.18
CA ASP A 4 10.75 -12.79 5.67
C ASP A 4 10.39 -12.74 7.17
N GLU A 5 11.04 -11.85 7.92
CA GLU A 5 10.77 -11.57 9.32
C GLU A 5 10.48 -10.08 9.52
N VAL A 6 9.84 -9.74 10.66
CA VAL A 6 9.58 -8.36 11.07
C VAL A 6 10.46 -8.05 12.27
N LEU A 7 11.61 -7.45 12.00
CA LEU A 7 12.61 -7.04 12.99
C LEU A 7 12.58 -5.52 13.21
N ASP A 8 12.35 -4.76 12.14
CA ASP A 8 12.19 -3.31 12.18
C ASP A 8 10.74 -2.90 11.87
N ALA A 9 10.03 -2.45 12.89
CA ALA A 9 8.66 -1.95 12.77
C ALA A 9 8.52 -0.75 11.82
N ALA A 10 9.61 -0.02 11.52
CA ALA A 10 9.57 1.13 10.62
C ALA A 10 9.62 0.73 9.14
N THR A 11 10.26 -0.41 8.80
CA THR A 11 10.56 -0.73 7.40
C THR A 11 10.12 -2.13 6.96
N ASP A 12 9.91 -3.07 7.88
CA ASP A 12 9.59 -4.46 7.54
C ASP A 12 8.10 -4.64 7.24
N GLY A 13 7.80 -5.02 6.01
CA GLY A 13 6.44 -5.23 5.53
C GLY A 13 5.97 -6.68 5.59
N GLY A 14 6.82 -7.60 6.06
CA GLY A 14 6.61 -9.04 5.99
C GLY A 14 6.69 -9.55 4.54
N ILE A 15 6.15 -10.77 4.31
CA ILE A 15 6.26 -11.46 3.02
C ILE A 15 5.74 -10.58 1.89
N ASP A 16 6.53 -10.46 0.81
CA ASP A 16 6.31 -9.57 -0.35
C ASP A 16 6.21 -8.07 -0.02
N GLY A 17 6.43 -7.68 1.23
CA GLY A 17 6.16 -6.33 1.74
C GLY A 17 4.67 -6.04 1.84
N PHE A 18 3.86 -7.09 1.99
CA PHE A 18 2.41 -7.04 1.89
C PHE A 18 1.71 -7.36 3.22
N GLU A 19 2.25 -8.29 4.00
CA GLU A 19 1.56 -8.85 5.17
C GLU A 19 1.19 -7.79 6.22
N ILE A 20 2.13 -6.91 6.56
CA ILE A 20 1.90 -5.85 7.54
C ILE A 20 0.98 -4.77 6.98
N PRO A 21 1.22 -4.20 5.77
CA PRO A 21 0.29 -3.25 5.15
C PRO A 21 -1.14 -3.81 4.99
N LYS A 22 -1.30 -5.10 4.69
CA LYS A 22 -2.63 -5.73 4.57
C LYS A 22 -3.51 -5.48 5.79
N LYS A 23 -2.93 -5.53 7.00
CA LYS A 23 -3.67 -5.28 8.26
C LYS A 23 -4.24 -3.87 8.31
N ILE A 24 -3.49 -2.88 7.80
CA ILE A 24 -3.97 -1.50 7.66
C ILE A 24 -5.09 -1.45 6.63
N PHE A 25 -4.89 -2.07 5.46
CA PHE A 25 -5.89 -2.09 4.38
C PHE A 25 -7.21 -2.72 4.83
N ASP A 26 -7.16 -3.82 5.59
CA ASP A 26 -8.35 -4.48 6.15
C ASP A 26 -9.17 -3.54 7.06
N SER A 27 -8.51 -2.59 7.72
CA SER A 27 -9.19 -1.60 8.56
C SER A 27 -9.85 -0.49 7.73
N VAL A 28 -9.39 -0.23 6.50
CA VAL A 28 -9.81 0.95 5.71
C VAL A 28 -11.31 0.96 5.44
N GLN A 29 -11.92 -0.18 5.07
CA GLN A 29 -13.34 -0.25 4.71
C GLN A 29 -14.29 0.28 5.78
N LYS A 30 -13.96 0.09 7.07
CA LYS A 30 -14.77 0.54 8.20
C LYS A 30 -14.48 2.00 8.60
N ASN A 31 -13.37 2.56 8.12
CA ASN A 31 -12.85 3.85 8.56
C ASN A 31 -12.85 4.93 7.46
N ILE A 32 -13.16 4.58 6.21
CA ILE A 32 -13.21 5.52 5.08
C ILE A 32 -14.65 5.69 4.56
N LYS A 33 -15.09 6.94 4.45
CA LYS A 33 -16.40 7.27 3.84
C LYS A 33 -16.35 7.18 2.32
N ILE A 34 -17.51 7.13 1.67
CA ILE A 34 -17.63 7.32 0.21
C ILE A 34 -17.07 8.71 -0.15
N GLY A 35 -16.28 8.77 -1.23
CA GLY A 35 -15.46 9.91 -1.64
C GLY A 35 -14.20 10.13 -0.79
N GLY A 36 -14.00 9.32 0.25
CA GLY A 36 -12.79 9.35 1.06
C GLY A 36 -11.57 8.85 0.30
N LYS A 37 -10.40 9.36 0.69
CA LYS A 37 -9.11 9.07 0.05
C LYS A 37 -8.19 8.35 1.03
N PHE A 38 -7.61 7.25 0.58
CA PHE A 38 -6.55 6.54 1.28
C PHE A 38 -5.24 6.76 0.51
N LEU A 39 -4.31 7.49 1.10
CA LEU A 39 -2.98 7.69 0.51
C LEU A 39 -1.98 6.78 1.22
N PHE A 40 -1.17 6.09 0.44
CA PHE A 40 -0.08 5.27 0.96
C PHE A 40 1.15 5.36 0.07
N VAL A 41 2.32 5.18 0.68
CA VAL A 41 3.60 5.09 -0.01
C VAL A 41 4.03 3.64 -0.02
N THR A 42 4.54 3.19 -1.16
CA THR A 42 5.14 1.87 -1.34
C THR A 42 6.43 2.01 -2.13
N THR A 43 7.19 0.93 -2.26
CA THR A 43 8.48 0.88 -2.95
C THR A 43 8.45 -0.11 -4.11
N SER A 44 9.31 0.09 -5.10
CA SER A 44 9.60 -0.88 -6.16
C SER A 44 10.25 -2.18 -5.63
N LEU A 45 10.78 -2.18 -4.40
CA LEU A 45 11.35 -3.38 -3.76
C LEU A 45 10.30 -4.27 -3.07
N SER A 46 9.03 -3.90 -3.15
CA SER A 46 7.91 -4.71 -2.63
C SER A 46 6.92 -4.97 -3.75
N ASN A 47 6.05 -5.97 -3.56
CA ASN A 47 5.01 -6.27 -4.53
C ASN A 47 3.87 -5.24 -4.42
N TYR A 48 4.13 -4.01 -4.86
CA TYR A 48 3.14 -2.94 -4.81
C TYR A 48 1.91 -3.24 -5.67
N GLN A 49 2.05 -4.03 -6.74
CA GLN A 49 0.91 -4.46 -7.55
C GLN A 49 -0.08 -5.28 -6.72
N LYS A 50 0.41 -6.19 -5.87
CA LYS A 50 -0.42 -6.94 -4.92
C LYS A 50 -1.18 -6.02 -3.96
N LEU A 51 -0.59 -4.91 -3.51
CA LEU A 51 -1.29 -3.89 -2.71
C LEU A 51 -2.36 -3.14 -3.52
N MET A 52 -2.06 -2.78 -4.77
CA MET A 52 -3.05 -2.14 -5.68
C MET A 52 -4.25 -3.06 -5.90
N ASP A 53 -4.02 -4.33 -6.23
CA ASP A 53 -5.06 -5.33 -6.46
C ASP A 53 -5.87 -5.58 -5.17
N TYR A 54 -5.21 -5.53 -4.01
CA TYR A 54 -5.89 -5.66 -2.72
C TYR A 54 -6.77 -4.45 -2.40
N ALA A 55 -6.31 -3.23 -2.69
CA ALA A 55 -7.16 -2.03 -2.56
C ALA A 55 -8.43 -2.13 -3.43
N GLN A 56 -8.30 -2.64 -4.66
CA GLN A 56 -9.44 -2.89 -5.56
C GLN A 56 -10.43 -3.90 -4.98
N LYS A 57 -9.94 -5.00 -4.41
CA LYS A 57 -10.78 -5.99 -3.70
C LYS A 57 -11.54 -5.37 -2.53
N LEU A 58 -11.03 -4.29 -1.95
CA LEU A 58 -11.66 -3.56 -0.86
C LEU A 58 -12.61 -2.44 -1.32
N CYS A 59 -13.01 -2.43 -2.59
CA CYS A 59 -13.87 -1.40 -3.20
C CYS A 59 -13.24 0.00 -3.25
N LEU A 60 -11.91 0.08 -3.26
CA LEU A 60 -11.17 1.31 -3.51
C LEU A 60 -10.66 1.33 -4.96
N GLU A 61 -10.52 2.51 -5.54
CA GLU A 61 -9.92 2.69 -6.86
C GLU A 61 -8.52 3.31 -6.71
N PRO A 62 -7.45 2.49 -6.71
CA PRO A 62 -6.09 2.97 -6.55
C PRO A 62 -5.51 3.53 -7.87
N ARG A 63 -4.78 4.64 -7.78
CA ARG A 63 -4.00 5.26 -8.85
C ARG A 63 -2.65 5.74 -8.33
N ILE A 64 -1.61 5.57 -9.13
CA ILE A 64 -0.29 6.12 -8.82
C ILE A 64 -0.34 7.64 -9.06
N LEU A 65 -0.05 8.42 -8.03
CA LEU A 65 0.02 9.88 -8.11
C LEU A 65 1.42 10.38 -8.46
N ALA A 66 2.44 9.73 -7.93
CA ALA A 66 3.82 10.14 -8.14
C ALA A 66 4.78 8.96 -7.96
N LYS A 67 5.94 9.07 -8.58
CA LYS A 67 7.07 8.17 -8.45
C LYS A 67 8.33 8.98 -8.25
N LYS A 68 9.21 8.53 -7.37
CA LYS A 68 10.51 9.15 -7.13
C LYS A 68 11.58 8.08 -6.98
N LYS A 69 12.56 8.08 -7.90
CA LYS A 69 13.75 7.25 -7.78
C LYS A 69 14.62 7.75 -6.62
N LEU A 70 14.97 6.87 -5.70
CA LEU A 70 15.89 7.10 -4.59
C LEU A 70 16.93 5.98 -4.58
N PHE A 71 18.16 6.29 -4.99
CA PHE A 71 19.26 5.33 -5.07
C PHE A 71 18.87 4.04 -5.82
N PHE A 72 18.67 2.94 -5.09
CA PHE A 72 18.36 1.62 -5.62
C PHE A 72 16.84 1.36 -5.73
N GLU A 73 15.98 2.14 -5.09
CA GLU A 73 14.53 1.95 -5.11
C GLU A 73 13.77 3.09 -5.79
N GLU A 74 12.50 2.85 -6.12
CA GLU A 74 11.55 3.89 -6.51
C GLU A 74 10.44 3.91 -5.46
N LEU A 75 10.24 5.07 -4.81
CA LEU A 75 9.08 5.29 -3.96
C LEU A 75 7.90 5.69 -4.84
N ILE A 76 6.75 5.09 -4.55
CA ILE A 76 5.53 5.19 -5.33
C ILE A 76 4.44 5.70 -4.37
N LEU A 77 3.89 6.87 -4.66
CA LEU A 77 2.75 7.42 -3.95
C LEU A 77 1.47 6.97 -4.65
N VAL A 78 0.58 6.33 -3.91
CA VAL A 78 -0.71 5.85 -4.41
C VAL A 78 -1.84 6.56 -3.67
N GLU A 79 -2.86 6.97 -4.41
CA GLU A 79 -4.16 7.37 -3.87
C GLU A 79 -5.19 6.31 -4.25
N ALA A 80 -5.95 5.83 -3.26
CA ALA A 80 -7.07 4.94 -3.45
C ALA A 80 -8.36 5.60 -2.96
N ILE A 81 -9.33 5.78 -3.85
CA ILE A 81 -10.58 6.49 -3.56
C ILE A 81 -11.71 5.49 -3.36
N ARG A 82 -12.51 5.65 -2.31
CA ARG A 82 -13.72 4.86 -2.11
C ARG A 82 -14.88 5.47 -2.89
N TYR A 83 -15.36 4.81 -3.94
CA TYR A 83 -16.56 5.25 -4.66
C TYR A 83 -17.83 4.49 -4.28
N LYS A 84 -17.70 3.35 -3.60
CA LYS A 84 -18.80 2.45 -3.23
C LYS A 84 -18.71 2.05 -1.75
#